data_AF-A0A074XXQ9-F1
#
_entry.id   AF-A0A074XXQ9-F1
#
_cell.length_a   1.000
_cell.length_b   1.000
_cell.length_c   1.000
_cell.angle_alpha   90.00
_cell.angle_beta   90.00
_cell.angle_gamma   90.00
#
_symmetry.space_group_name_H-M   'P 1'
#
loop_
_entity.id
_entity.type
_entity.pdbx_description
1 polymer ?
#
loop_
_entity_poly.entity_id
_entity_poly.type
_entity_poly.pdbx_seq_one_letter_code
_entity_poly.pdbx_strand_id
1 'polypeptide(L)'
;MSSERLFIPNYPWSRALGGGGYAATFDHLYQTAAVGKGFVAIGTDSGHPSGMTSAFDTSWALDADGNSNTRLIEDWGFRTLGEMSVIGKHIVEEYYNRLPDYAYFTGCSGGGRQGLVLAQRYPKAFDGILAAAPAINLETFIPAAYWPTQVMRELKVYPAPCEIEAFTVAAIQQCDALDGDEDGTISMPESCHFEASRLIGKELSCDGEQRRFTKEAAMSVR
;
A
#
# COMPACT_ATOMS: atom_id res chain seq x y z
N MET A 1 10.53 12.22 18.73
CA MET A 1 9.27 12.93 19.07
C MET A 1 8.51 12.98 17.76
N SER A 2 7.27 12.51 17.70
CA SER A 2 6.47 12.60 16.47
C SER A 2 6.08 14.05 16.22
N SER A 3 5.86 14.39 14.94
CA SER A 3 5.28 15.66 14.54
C SER A 3 3.95 15.44 13.82
N GLU A 4 2.94 16.20 14.25
CA GLU A 4 1.64 16.29 13.60
C GLU A 4 1.58 17.57 12.77
N ARG A 5 1.00 17.48 11.57
CA ARG A 5 0.86 18.62 10.65
C ARG A 5 -0.60 18.88 10.35
N LEU A 6 -0.99 20.15 10.36
CA LEU A 6 -2.37 20.61 10.19
C LEU A 6 -2.48 21.75 9.17
N PHE A 7 -3.47 21.68 8.29
CA PHE A 7 -3.88 22.79 7.44
C PHE A 7 -5.37 23.08 7.65
N ILE A 8 -5.77 24.35 7.77
CA ILE A 8 -7.11 24.75 8.22
C ILE A 8 -7.81 25.63 7.15
N PRO A 9 -8.97 25.20 6.59
CA PRO A 9 -9.79 25.98 5.66
C PRO A 9 -10.89 26.81 6.38
N ASN A 10 -12.04 27.07 5.75
CA ASN A 10 -13.17 27.82 6.36
C ASN A 10 -14.30 26.93 6.92
N TYR A 11 -14.21 25.60 6.78
CA TYR A 11 -15.23 24.64 7.19
C TYR A 11 -14.64 23.59 8.15
N PRO A 12 -15.42 23.07 9.13
CA PRO A 12 -14.89 22.29 10.24
C PRO A 12 -14.67 20.80 9.93
N TRP A 13 -14.83 20.34 8.68
CA TRP A 13 -14.65 18.92 8.38
C TRP A 13 -13.17 18.57 8.40
N SER A 14 -12.79 17.45 8.99
CA SER A 14 -11.39 17.02 9.04
C SER A 14 -11.12 15.76 8.23
N ARG A 15 -9.91 15.69 7.66
CA ARG A 15 -9.41 14.53 6.94
C ARG A 15 -7.96 14.25 7.32
N ALA A 16 -7.75 13.14 8.02
CA ALA A 16 -6.42 12.57 8.20
C ALA A 16 -6.00 11.76 6.97
N LEU A 17 -4.72 11.83 6.64
CA LEU A 17 -4.13 11.20 5.46
C LEU A 17 -3.05 10.22 5.88
N GLY A 18 -3.16 8.99 5.41
CA GLY A 18 -2.14 7.95 5.61
C GLY A 18 -0.99 8.04 4.62
N GLY A 19 0.07 7.28 4.90
CA GLY A 19 1.26 7.19 4.05
C GLY A 19 1.29 5.94 3.18
N GLY A 20 2.50 5.44 2.92
CA GLY A 20 2.77 4.24 2.13
C GLY A 20 4.16 3.69 2.41
N GLY A 21 4.35 2.40 2.16
CA GLY A 21 5.51 1.66 2.68
C GLY A 21 5.61 1.85 4.20
N TYR A 22 6.79 2.28 4.66
CA TYR A 22 7.09 2.58 6.05
C TYR A 22 6.88 4.05 6.44
N ALA A 23 6.60 4.95 5.49
CA ALA A 23 6.26 6.34 5.80
C ALA A 23 4.83 6.45 6.34
N ALA A 24 4.64 7.19 7.44
CA ALA A 24 3.34 7.31 8.10
C ALA A 24 2.39 8.32 7.44
N THR A 25 2.92 9.31 6.73
CA THR A 25 2.21 10.24 5.85
C THR A 25 3.16 10.71 4.74
N PHE A 26 2.65 11.07 3.57
CA PHE A 26 3.47 11.65 2.50
C PHE A 26 3.70 13.17 2.68
N ASP A 27 4.37 13.77 1.69
CA ASP A 27 4.73 15.19 1.72
C ASP A 27 3.52 16.13 1.75
N HIS A 28 3.75 17.39 2.11
CA HIS A 28 2.69 18.39 2.29
C HIS A 28 1.73 18.55 1.10
N LEU A 29 2.22 18.34 -0.13
CA LEU A 29 1.39 18.37 -1.35
C LEU A 29 0.29 17.30 -1.34
N TYR A 30 0.48 16.21 -0.61
CA TYR A 30 -0.55 15.21 -0.41
C TYR A 30 -1.70 15.74 0.45
N GLN A 31 -1.39 16.62 1.41
CA GLN A 31 -2.36 17.24 2.31
C GLN A 31 -3.09 18.42 1.66
N THR A 32 -2.45 19.18 0.77
CA THR A 32 -3.08 20.34 0.10
C THR A 32 -4.31 19.96 -0.73
N ALA A 33 -4.38 18.74 -1.27
CA ALA A 33 -5.56 18.26 -1.99
C ALA A 33 -6.80 18.13 -1.08
N ALA A 34 -6.62 17.76 0.19
CA ALA A 34 -7.71 17.72 1.17
C ALA A 34 -8.14 19.15 1.56
N VAL A 35 -7.16 20.04 1.74
CA VAL A 35 -7.40 21.47 2.03
C VAL A 35 -8.17 22.16 0.90
N GLY A 36 -7.78 21.92 -0.36
CA GLY A 36 -8.47 22.46 -1.53
C GLY A 36 -9.93 21.98 -1.66
N LYS A 37 -10.27 20.88 -0.98
CA LYS A 37 -11.65 20.36 -0.86
C LYS A 37 -12.38 20.85 0.40
N GLY A 38 -11.79 21.79 1.15
CA GLY A 38 -12.38 22.37 2.35
C GLY A 38 -12.21 21.54 3.63
N PHE A 39 -11.32 20.53 3.65
CA PHE A 39 -11.01 19.78 4.86
C PHE A 39 -9.84 20.38 5.64
N VAL A 40 -9.95 20.34 6.96
CA VAL A 40 -8.79 20.40 7.84
C VAL A 40 -7.94 19.14 7.59
N ALA A 41 -6.74 19.29 7.05
CA ALA A 41 -5.90 18.15 6.69
C ALA A 41 -4.90 17.81 7.80
N ILE A 42 -4.85 16.55 8.23
CA ILE A 42 -4.01 16.06 9.33
C ILE A 42 -3.08 14.94 8.84
N GLY A 43 -1.87 14.83 9.40
CA GLY A 43 -0.99 13.68 9.23
C GLY A 43 0.04 13.57 10.35
N THR A 44 0.71 12.42 10.43
CA THR A 44 1.76 12.12 11.42
C THR A 44 2.99 11.54 10.72
N ASP A 45 4.18 11.85 11.22
CA ASP A 45 5.44 11.21 10.79
C ASP A 45 5.79 9.94 11.59
N SER A 46 4.97 9.58 12.58
CA SER A 46 5.23 8.46 13.50
C SER A 46 6.60 8.52 14.21
N GLY A 47 7.20 9.71 14.34
CA GLY A 47 8.46 9.90 15.05
C GLY A 47 9.71 9.51 14.28
N HIS A 48 9.62 9.26 12.96
CA HIS A 48 10.74 8.95 12.07
C HIS A 48 10.63 9.71 10.74
N PRO A 49 11.66 9.71 9.87
CA PRO A 49 11.56 10.33 8.55
C PRO A 49 10.33 9.80 7.77
N SER A 50 9.50 10.72 7.29
CA SER A 50 8.28 10.43 6.56
C SER A 50 8.21 11.32 5.32
N GLY A 51 7.56 10.83 4.28
CA GLY A 51 7.58 11.43 2.94
C GLY A 51 7.79 10.37 1.88
N MET A 52 7.62 10.72 0.61
CA MET A 52 7.70 9.74 -0.47
C MET A 52 9.10 9.12 -0.62
N THR A 53 10.15 9.90 -0.34
CA THR A 53 11.55 9.44 -0.38
C THR A 53 11.93 8.54 0.80
N SER A 54 11.17 8.55 1.89
CA SER A 54 11.42 7.75 3.10
C SER A 54 10.55 6.50 3.19
N ALA A 55 9.69 6.23 2.19
CA ALA A 55 8.74 5.12 2.22
C ALA A 55 9.38 3.72 2.34
N PHE A 56 10.68 3.59 2.04
CA PHE A 56 11.44 2.34 2.16
C PHE A 56 12.59 2.41 3.17
N ASP A 57 12.71 3.52 3.90
CA ASP A 57 13.70 3.63 4.97
C ASP A 57 13.20 2.85 6.19
N THR A 58 13.97 1.86 6.61
CA THR A 58 13.72 1.04 7.82
C THR A 58 14.80 1.24 8.87
N SER A 59 15.74 2.17 8.67
CA SER A 59 16.85 2.39 9.61
C SER A 59 16.36 2.82 11.00
N TRP A 60 15.22 3.51 11.07
CA TRP A 60 14.56 3.93 12.31
C TRP A 60 14.03 2.76 13.16
N ALA A 61 13.82 1.59 12.55
CA ALA A 61 13.26 0.43 13.24
C ALA A 61 14.31 -0.26 14.14
N LEU A 62 15.59 0.09 14.00
CA LEU A 62 16.68 -0.40 14.83
C LEU A 62 17.29 0.74 15.64
N ASP A 63 17.81 0.42 16.82
CA ASP A 63 18.66 1.33 17.60
C ASP A 63 20.13 1.27 17.14
N ALA A 64 20.98 2.06 17.78
CA ALA A 64 22.40 2.15 17.44
C ALA A 64 23.17 0.84 17.62
N ASP A 65 22.67 -0.06 18.47
CA ASP A 65 23.25 -1.38 18.74
C ASP A 65 22.64 -2.47 17.84
N GLY A 66 21.71 -2.11 16.97
CA GLY A 66 21.03 -3.03 16.04
C GLY A 66 19.85 -3.79 16.65
N ASN A 67 19.40 -3.43 17.86
CA ASN A 67 18.20 -4.02 18.46
C ASN A 67 16.93 -3.31 17.97
N SER A 68 15.78 -3.97 18.08
CA SER A 68 14.50 -3.39 17.68
C SER A 68 14.16 -2.15 18.51
N ASN A 69 13.98 -1.01 17.82
CA ASN A 69 13.47 0.22 18.39
C ASN A 69 11.95 0.11 18.59
N THR A 70 11.55 -0.65 19.61
CA THR A 70 10.16 -1.02 19.87
C THR A 70 9.24 0.21 19.99
N ARG A 71 9.76 1.32 20.55
CA ARG A 71 9.02 2.58 20.63
C ARG A 71 8.59 3.10 19.27
N LEU A 72 9.52 3.22 18.31
CA LEU A 72 9.22 3.73 16.98
C LEU A 72 8.38 2.72 16.18
N ILE A 73 8.60 1.42 16.39
CA ILE A 73 7.78 0.37 15.79
C ILE A 73 6.32 0.46 16.28
N GLU A 74 6.08 0.74 17.56
CA GLU A 74 4.74 0.97 18.11
C GLU A 74 4.13 2.29 17.64
N ASP A 75 4.93 3.35 17.54
CA ASP A 75 4.52 4.65 16.98
C ASP A 75 3.99 4.48 15.56
N TRP A 76 4.78 3.86 14.69
CA TRP A 76 4.40 3.55 13.32
C TRP A 76 3.24 2.54 13.25
N GLY A 77 3.25 1.55 14.13
CA GLY A 77 2.29 0.47 14.16
C GLY A 77 0.88 0.96 14.47
N PHE A 78 0.71 1.70 15.57
CA PHE A 78 -0.61 2.09 16.05
C PHE A 78 -0.67 3.31 16.96
N ARG A 79 0.38 3.65 17.73
CA ARG A 79 0.25 4.66 18.80
C ARG A 79 -0.04 6.04 18.25
N THR A 80 0.76 6.53 17.29
CA THR A 80 0.58 7.89 16.77
C THR A 80 -0.70 8.05 15.94
N LEU A 81 -1.28 6.96 15.43
CA LEU A 81 -2.56 7.02 14.71
C LEU A 81 -3.72 7.46 15.62
N GLY A 82 -3.75 6.95 16.86
CA GLY A 82 -4.72 7.38 17.87
C GLY A 82 -4.45 8.81 18.34
N GLU A 83 -3.19 9.12 18.63
CA GLU A 83 -2.75 10.46 19.06
C GLU A 83 -3.09 11.53 18.01
N MET A 84 -2.82 11.25 16.72
CA MET A 84 -3.15 12.12 15.59
C MET A 84 -4.64 12.48 15.54
N SER A 85 -5.53 11.52 15.82
CA SER A 85 -6.98 11.78 15.85
C SER A 85 -7.37 12.73 16.99
N VAL A 86 -6.84 12.49 18.20
CA VAL A 86 -7.13 13.32 19.38
C VAL A 86 -6.58 14.74 19.19
N ILE A 87 -5.31 14.85 18.82
CA ILE A 87 -4.64 16.14 18.59
C ILE A 87 -5.35 16.91 17.47
N GLY A 88 -5.65 16.26 16.36
CA GLY A 88 -6.34 16.89 15.23
C GLY A 88 -7.70 17.46 15.61
N LYS A 89 -8.53 16.69 16.34
CA LYS A 89 -9.85 17.16 16.81
C LYS A 89 -9.73 18.32 17.79
N HIS A 90 -8.76 18.28 18.70
CA HIS A 90 -8.51 19.36 19.66
C HIS A 90 -8.10 20.67 18.94
N ILE A 91 -7.24 20.60 17.93
CA ILE A 91 -6.84 21.83 17.21
C ILE A 91 -8.02 22.40 16.40
N VAL A 92 -8.86 21.54 15.80
CA VAL A 92 -10.10 21.99 15.15
C VAL A 92 -11.02 22.69 16.14
N GLU A 93 -11.20 22.10 17.32
CA GLU A 93 -12.03 22.69 18.38
C GLU A 93 -11.51 24.05 18.84
N GLU A 94 -10.22 24.17 19.10
CA GLU A 94 -9.60 25.44 19.50
C GLU A 94 -9.74 26.53 18.42
N TYR A 95 -9.57 26.16 17.14
CA TYR A 95 -9.60 27.13 16.04
C TYR A 95 -11.02 27.57 15.67
N TYR A 96 -11.97 26.64 15.59
CA TYR A 96 -13.34 26.91 15.16
C TYR A 96 -14.33 27.08 16.32
N ASN A 97 -13.86 26.94 17.57
CA ASN A 97 -14.68 26.93 18.78
C ASN A 97 -15.80 25.86 18.73
N ARG A 98 -15.55 24.76 18.02
CA ARG A 98 -16.42 23.58 17.93
C ARG A 98 -15.68 22.37 17.36
N LEU A 99 -16.08 21.18 17.77
CA LEU A 99 -15.61 19.92 17.20
C LEU A 99 -15.95 19.80 15.69
N PRO A 100 -15.18 19.01 14.93
CA PRO A 100 -15.53 18.71 13.55
C PRO A 100 -16.89 18.00 13.47
N ASP A 101 -17.74 18.41 12.52
CA ASP A 101 -19.02 17.73 12.27
C ASP A 101 -18.81 16.26 11.87
N TYR A 102 -17.72 15.99 11.12
CA TYR A 102 -17.24 14.67 10.75
C TYR A 102 -15.71 14.67 10.62
N ALA A 103 -15.09 13.54 10.99
CA ALA A 103 -13.67 13.27 10.81
C ALA A 103 -13.46 12.05 9.91
N TYR A 104 -12.69 12.20 8.84
CA TYR A 104 -12.39 11.13 7.89
C TYR A 104 -10.92 10.71 7.92
N PHE A 105 -10.63 9.45 7.61
CA PHE A 105 -9.28 8.98 7.29
C PHE A 105 -9.24 8.44 5.86
N THR A 106 -8.13 8.66 5.15
CA THR A 106 -7.90 8.10 3.82
C THR A 106 -6.44 7.66 3.66
N GLY A 107 -6.22 6.44 3.18
CA GLY A 107 -4.88 5.93 2.90
C GLY A 107 -4.88 4.74 1.94
N CYS A 108 -3.73 4.51 1.28
CA CYS A 108 -3.48 3.39 0.37
C CYS A 108 -2.22 2.63 0.78
N SER A 109 -2.10 1.32 0.56
CA SER A 109 -0.92 0.53 0.92
C SER A 109 -0.65 0.58 2.44
N GLY A 110 0.50 1.12 2.88
CA GLY A 110 0.78 1.41 4.28
C GLY A 110 -0.30 2.27 4.95
N GLY A 111 -0.88 3.22 4.22
CA GLY A 111 -2.04 4.00 4.67
C GLY A 111 -3.31 3.17 4.78
N GLY A 112 -3.52 2.18 3.91
CA GLY A 112 -4.62 1.24 4.05
C GLY A 112 -4.50 0.39 5.33
N ARG A 113 -3.28 -0.05 5.66
CA ARG A 113 -2.96 -0.70 6.95
C ARG A 113 -3.32 0.20 8.12
N GLN A 114 -2.89 1.47 8.11
CA GLN A 114 -3.23 2.44 9.15
C GLN A 114 -4.75 2.61 9.30
N GLY A 115 -5.49 2.66 8.19
CA GLY A 115 -6.95 2.73 8.19
C GLY A 115 -7.60 1.54 8.90
N LEU A 116 -7.15 0.31 8.64
CA LEU A 116 -7.67 -0.87 9.36
C LEU A 116 -7.25 -0.88 10.83
N VAL A 117 -6.03 -0.43 11.16
CA VAL A 117 -5.59 -0.30 12.56
C VAL A 117 -6.46 0.72 13.31
N LEU A 118 -6.79 1.86 12.69
CA LEU A 118 -7.71 2.84 13.23
C LEU A 118 -9.09 2.25 13.49
N ALA A 119 -9.64 1.50 12.53
CA ALA A 119 -10.94 0.84 12.70
C ALA A 119 -10.94 -0.18 13.85
N GLN A 120 -9.86 -0.95 14.01
CA GLN A 120 -9.77 -2.03 15.00
C GLN A 120 -9.42 -1.53 16.41
N ARG A 121 -8.47 -0.59 16.54
CA ARG A 121 -7.93 -0.15 17.83
C ARG A 121 -8.52 1.17 18.32
N TYR A 122 -8.95 2.03 17.41
CA TYR A 122 -9.48 3.36 17.72
C TYR A 122 -10.82 3.60 17.01
N PRO A 123 -11.86 2.79 17.28
CA PRO A 123 -13.11 2.82 16.51
C PRO A 123 -13.89 4.15 16.60
N LYS A 124 -13.51 5.06 17.51
CA LYS A 124 -14.08 6.40 17.67
C LYS A 124 -13.20 7.52 17.09
N ALA A 125 -12.08 7.16 16.45
CA ALA A 125 -11.13 8.14 15.92
C ALA A 125 -11.70 8.87 14.70
N PHE A 126 -12.42 8.16 13.81
CA PHE A 126 -12.94 8.70 12.55
C PHE A 126 -14.34 8.13 12.27
N ASP A 127 -15.19 8.95 11.67
CA ASP A 127 -16.55 8.60 11.26
C ASP A 127 -16.58 7.85 9.93
N GLY A 128 -15.53 8.02 9.10
CA GLY A 128 -15.36 7.29 7.85
C GLY A 128 -13.89 7.01 7.54
N ILE A 129 -13.60 5.79 7.08
CA ILE A 129 -12.25 5.33 6.76
C ILE A 129 -12.25 4.77 5.34
N LEU A 130 -11.46 5.38 4.45
CA LEU A 130 -11.13 4.84 3.14
C LEU A 130 -9.76 4.17 3.20
N ALA A 131 -9.75 2.83 3.26
CA ALA A 131 -8.54 2.01 3.31
C ALA A 131 -8.36 1.24 1.99
N ALA A 132 -7.52 1.75 1.10
CA ALA A 132 -7.25 1.12 -0.20
C ALA A 132 -6.00 0.22 -0.13
N ALA A 133 -6.01 -0.89 -0.88
CA ALA A 133 -4.91 -1.86 -0.98
C ALA A 133 -4.16 -2.07 0.36
N PRO A 134 -4.85 -2.43 1.46
CA PRO A 134 -4.26 -2.38 2.79
C PRO A 134 -3.10 -3.36 2.92
N ALA A 135 -1.91 -2.86 3.23
CA ALA A 135 -0.71 -3.67 3.48
C ALA A 135 -0.77 -4.33 4.87
N ILE A 136 -1.75 -5.20 5.04
CA ILE A 136 -1.99 -5.99 6.25
C ILE A 136 -1.28 -7.35 6.09
N ASN A 137 -0.84 -7.95 7.20
CA ASN A 137 -0.05 -9.18 7.21
C ASN A 137 1.31 -9.05 6.48
N LEU A 138 2.09 -8.03 6.86
CA LEU A 138 3.40 -7.72 6.26
C LEU A 138 4.37 -8.90 6.33
N GLU A 139 4.28 -9.70 7.39
CA GLU A 139 5.05 -10.93 7.58
C GLU A 139 4.78 -12.00 6.52
N THR A 140 3.65 -11.93 5.82
CA THR A 140 3.33 -12.83 4.70
C THR A 140 3.55 -12.13 3.36
N PHE A 141 3.04 -10.89 3.22
CA PHE A 141 3.09 -10.16 1.95
C PHE A 141 4.52 -9.79 1.52
N ILE A 142 5.39 -9.36 2.45
CA ILE A 142 6.75 -8.94 2.09
C ILE A 142 7.58 -10.14 1.59
N PRO A 143 7.63 -11.29 2.27
CA PRO A 143 8.30 -12.48 1.72
C PRO A 143 7.72 -12.94 0.39
N ALA A 144 6.39 -12.90 0.23
CA ALA A 144 5.73 -13.28 -1.03
C ALA A 144 6.17 -12.39 -2.20
N ALA A 145 6.33 -11.07 -1.98
CA ALA A 145 6.81 -10.14 -3.00
C ALA A 145 8.26 -10.44 -3.47
N TYR A 146 9.11 -11.00 -2.60
CA TYR A 146 10.47 -11.40 -2.97
C TYR A 146 10.57 -12.79 -3.60
N TRP A 147 9.56 -13.63 -3.43
CA TRP A 147 9.60 -15.03 -3.84
C TRP A 147 9.96 -15.23 -5.34
N PRO A 148 9.35 -14.51 -6.31
CA PRO A 148 9.73 -14.64 -7.72
C PRO A 148 11.22 -14.36 -7.96
N THR A 149 11.77 -13.33 -7.31
CA THR A 149 13.19 -12.97 -7.45
C THR A 149 14.13 -14.00 -6.84
N GLN A 150 13.73 -14.62 -5.74
CA GLN A 150 14.46 -15.73 -5.13
C GLN A 150 14.49 -16.94 -6.06
N VAL A 151 13.35 -17.32 -6.64
CA VAL A 151 13.26 -18.44 -7.59
C VAL A 151 14.11 -18.19 -8.83
N MET A 152 14.02 -16.98 -9.42
CA MET A 152 14.86 -16.58 -10.56
C MET A 152 16.36 -16.71 -10.25
N ARG A 153 16.78 -16.28 -9.06
CA ARG A 153 18.17 -16.36 -8.61
C ARG A 153 18.65 -17.80 -8.41
N GLU A 154 17.82 -18.65 -7.81
CA GLU A 154 18.15 -20.06 -7.58
C GLU A 154 18.26 -20.85 -8.89
N LEU A 155 17.33 -20.61 -9.82
CA LEU A 155 17.31 -21.27 -11.13
C LEU A 155 18.27 -20.64 -12.16
N LYS A 156 18.79 -19.44 -11.88
CA LYS A 156 19.59 -18.62 -12.80
C LYS A 156 18.87 -18.32 -14.12
N VAL A 157 17.54 -18.15 -14.05
CA VAL A 157 16.68 -17.83 -15.19
C VAL A 157 15.92 -16.54 -14.87
N TYR A 158 15.95 -15.60 -15.80
CA TYR A 158 15.31 -14.29 -15.67
C TYR A 158 14.46 -14.08 -16.93
N PRO A 159 13.16 -14.44 -16.90
CA PRO A 159 12.31 -14.32 -18.08
C PRO A 159 12.32 -12.89 -18.62
N ALA A 160 12.41 -12.77 -19.94
CA ALA A 160 12.40 -11.46 -20.59
C ALA A 160 11.02 -10.79 -20.41
N PRO A 161 10.90 -9.46 -20.46
CA PRO A 161 9.62 -8.77 -20.37
C PRO A 161 8.56 -9.30 -21.36
N CYS A 162 8.96 -9.63 -22.59
CA CYS A 162 8.06 -10.24 -23.59
C CYS A 162 7.58 -11.65 -23.21
N GLU A 163 8.38 -12.42 -22.46
CA GLU A 163 7.99 -13.75 -21.98
C GLU A 163 7.00 -13.64 -20.82
N ILE A 164 7.22 -12.69 -19.90
CA ILE A 164 6.26 -12.34 -18.84
C ILE A 164 4.93 -11.89 -19.45
N GLU A 165 4.98 -11.01 -20.44
CA GLU A 165 3.77 -10.55 -21.15
C GLU A 165 3.03 -11.70 -21.84
N ALA A 166 3.76 -12.65 -22.44
CA ALA A 166 3.14 -13.81 -23.06
C ALA A 166 2.43 -14.72 -22.03
N PHE A 167 2.91 -14.82 -20.80
CA PHE A 167 2.18 -15.45 -19.70
C PHE A 167 0.93 -14.66 -19.32
N THR A 168 1.02 -13.32 -19.21
CA THR A 168 -0.13 -12.44 -18.92
C THR A 168 -1.23 -12.59 -19.96
N VAL A 169 -0.87 -12.51 -21.25
CA VAL A 169 -1.82 -12.68 -22.37
C VAL A 169 -2.48 -14.04 -22.32
N ALA A 170 -1.72 -15.11 -22.04
CA ALA A 170 -2.30 -16.45 -21.92
C ALA A 170 -3.25 -16.57 -20.71
N ALA A 171 -2.96 -15.87 -19.61
CA ALA A 171 -3.85 -15.82 -18.45
C ALA A 171 -5.16 -15.09 -18.78
N ILE A 172 -5.07 -13.93 -19.46
CA ILE A 172 -6.23 -13.17 -19.93
C ILE A 172 -7.07 -14.03 -20.87
N GLN A 173 -6.45 -14.63 -21.90
CA GLN A 173 -7.15 -15.52 -22.85
C GLN A 173 -7.88 -16.69 -22.19
N GLN A 174 -7.37 -17.20 -21.07
CA GLN A 174 -8.04 -18.27 -20.34
C GLN A 174 -9.20 -17.75 -19.48
N CYS A 175 -9.13 -16.52 -18.99
CA CYS A 175 -9.91 -16.07 -17.84
C CYS A 175 -10.82 -14.86 -18.07
N ASP A 176 -10.64 -14.10 -19.14
CA ASP A 176 -11.39 -12.89 -19.49
C ASP A 176 -12.91 -13.17 -19.48
N ALA A 177 -13.36 -14.08 -20.35
CA ALA A 177 -14.77 -14.46 -20.49
C ALA A 177 -15.43 -15.11 -19.26
N LEU A 178 -14.71 -15.33 -18.15
CA LEU A 178 -15.30 -15.95 -16.95
C LEU A 178 -16.38 -15.07 -16.32
N ASP A 179 -16.26 -13.75 -16.43
CA ASP A 179 -17.23 -12.78 -15.89
C ASP A 179 -18.43 -12.52 -16.82
N GLY A 180 -18.41 -13.13 -18.01
CA GLY A 180 -19.45 -12.99 -19.03
C GLY A 180 -19.19 -11.87 -20.04
N ASP A 181 -18.06 -11.17 -19.95
CA ASP A 181 -17.58 -10.20 -20.94
C ASP A 181 -16.18 -10.61 -21.45
N GLU A 182 -15.86 -10.32 -22.70
CA GLU A 182 -14.54 -10.59 -23.28
C GLU A 182 -13.93 -9.25 -23.68
N ASP A 183 -13.37 -8.55 -22.69
CA ASP A 183 -12.93 -7.15 -22.79
C ASP A 183 -11.42 -6.95 -22.59
N GLY A 184 -10.68 -8.05 -22.39
CA GLY A 184 -9.26 -8.07 -22.08
C GLY A 184 -8.93 -7.93 -20.60
N THR A 185 -9.92 -8.02 -19.70
CA THR A 185 -9.76 -7.85 -18.25
C THR A 185 -10.19 -9.09 -17.50
N ILE A 186 -9.44 -9.47 -16.47
CA ILE A 186 -9.87 -10.53 -15.55
C ILE A 186 -10.64 -9.89 -14.39
N SER A 187 -11.96 -9.68 -14.53
CA SER A 187 -12.76 -9.06 -13.45
C SER A 187 -13.12 -10.03 -12.33
N MET A 188 -13.04 -11.34 -12.57
CA MET A 188 -13.21 -12.39 -11.56
C MET A 188 -11.91 -13.19 -11.35
N PRO A 189 -10.86 -12.58 -10.78
CA PRO A 189 -9.55 -13.24 -10.59
C PRO A 189 -9.64 -14.51 -9.73
N GLU A 190 -10.55 -14.56 -8.76
CA GLU A 190 -10.76 -15.74 -7.90
C GLU A 190 -11.28 -16.97 -8.68
N SER A 191 -11.93 -16.75 -9.83
CA SER A 191 -12.42 -17.82 -10.71
C SER A 191 -11.36 -18.23 -11.75
N CYS A 192 -10.29 -17.46 -11.90
CA CYS A 192 -9.21 -17.73 -12.85
C CYS A 192 -8.22 -18.75 -12.26
N HIS A 193 -8.21 -19.96 -12.81
CA HIS A 193 -7.25 -21.01 -12.44
C HIS A 193 -6.23 -21.23 -13.57
N PHE A 194 -5.55 -20.16 -13.99
CA PHE A 194 -4.44 -20.22 -14.94
C PHE A 194 -3.21 -20.87 -14.31
N GLU A 195 -2.52 -21.72 -15.06
CA GLU A 195 -1.28 -22.36 -14.64
C GLU A 195 -0.21 -22.19 -15.71
N ALA A 196 0.85 -21.43 -15.40
CA ALA A 196 1.96 -21.16 -16.31
C ALA A 196 2.64 -22.45 -16.84
N SER A 197 2.60 -23.53 -16.07
CA SER A 197 3.13 -24.85 -16.45
C SER A 197 2.50 -25.42 -17.74
N ARG A 198 1.27 -25.00 -18.08
CA ARG A 198 0.58 -25.41 -19.31
C ARG A 198 1.20 -24.85 -20.58
N LEU A 199 2.06 -23.84 -20.47
CA LEU A 199 2.75 -23.26 -21.61
C LEU A 199 4.12 -23.89 -21.87
N ILE A 200 4.67 -24.70 -20.96
CA ILE A 200 6.00 -25.28 -21.10
C ILE A 200 6.14 -26.00 -22.45
N GLY A 201 7.18 -25.64 -23.20
CA GLY A 201 7.47 -26.18 -24.53
C GLY A 201 6.67 -25.56 -25.68
N LYS A 202 5.63 -24.76 -25.43
CA LYS A 202 4.94 -23.98 -26.47
C LYS A 202 5.85 -22.86 -26.98
N GLU A 203 5.67 -22.51 -28.24
CA GLU A 203 6.42 -21.44 -28.90
C GLU A 203 5.88 -20.08 -28.50
N LEU A 204 6.78 -19.11 -28.33
CA LEU A 204 6.46 -17.69 -28.20
C LEU A 204 7.39 -16.87 -29.09
N SER A 205 6.88 -15.77 -29.62
CA SER A 205 7.73 -14.74 -30.24
C SER A 205 8.09 -13.71 -29.17
N CYS A 206 9.39 -13.52 -28.93
CA CYS A 206 9.92 -12.63 -27.90
C CYS A 206 11.04 -11.80 -28.55
N ASP A 207 10.86 -10.47 -28.65
CA ASP A 207 11.83 -9.56 -29.28
C ASP A 207 12.26 -9.96 -30.71
N GLY A 208 11.32 -10.52 -31.50
CA GLY A 208 11.57 -10.97 -32.87
C GLY A 208 12.24 -12.34 -32.99
N GLU A 209 12.55 -13.00 -31.87
CA GLU A 209 13.08 -14.36 -31.82
C GLU A 209 11.98 -15.37 -31.48
N GLN A 210 12.05 -16.55 -32.08
CA GLN A 210 11.22 -17.68 -31.67
C GLN A 210 11.87 -18.37 -30.48
N ARG A 211 11.15 -18.41 -29.36
CA ARG A 211 11.56 -19.05 -28.11
C ARG A 211 10.53 -20.09 -27.70
N ARG A 212 10.84 -20.87 -26.66
CA ARG A 212 9.89 -21.76 -26.01
C ARG A 212 9.81 -21.42 -24.54
N PHE A 213 8.62 -21.49 -23.97
CA PHE A 213 8.46 -21.36 -22.53
C PHE A 213 9.23 -22.47 -21.82
N THR A 214 10.10 -22.09 -20.90
CA THR A 214 10.88 -23.04 -20.10
C THR A 214 10.15 -23.41 -18.81
N LYS A 215 10.53 -24.54 -18.21
CA LYS A 215 10.01 -24.94 -16.90
C LYS A 215 10.40 -23.91 -15.84
N GLU A 216 11.62 -23.41 -15.93
CA GLU A 216 12.21 -22.45 -15.00
C GLU A 216 11.48 -21.11 -15.09
N ALA A 217 11.20 -20.61 -16.30
CA ALA A 217 10.40 -19.40 -16.49
C ALA A 217 8.98 -19.57 -15.94
N ALA A 218 8.33 -20.71 -16.20
CA ALA A 218 7.00 -21.01 -15.65
C ALA A 218 7.02 -21.10 -14.11
N MET A 219 8.11 -21.55 -13.50
CA MET A 219 8.28 -21.56 -12.03
C MET A 219 8.47 -20.15 -11.46
N SER A 220 9.09 -19.23 -12.20
CA SER A 220 9.32 -17.85 -11.76
C SER A 220 8.06 -16.98 -11.76
N VAL A 221 7.01 -17.37 -12.49
CA VAL A 221 5.73 -16.64 -12.61
C VAL A 221 4.55 -17.37 -11.98
N ARG A 222 4.82 -18.46 -11.26
CA ARG A 222 3.82 -19.24 -10.52
C ARG A 222 3.38 -18.52 -9.26
#